data_AF-A0A829H8M1-F1
#
_entry.id   AF-A0A829H8M1-F1
#
_cell.length_a   1.000
_cell.length_b   1.000
_cell.length_c   1.000
_cell.angle_alpha   90.00
_cell.angle_beta   90.00
_cell.angle_gamma   90.00
#
_symmetry.space_group_name_H-M   'P 1'
#
loop_
_entity.id
_entity.type
_entity.pdbx_description
1 polymer ?
#
loop_
_entity_poly.entity_id
_entity_poly.type
_entity_poly.pdbx_seq_one_letter_code
_entity_poly.pdbx_strand_id
1 'polypeptide(L)'
;MDVAVIANCDADAILAVYPWTPNTRILQAVATVANVPILAGIGGGLTKGLRAATIGAFAEESGAQAVVLNAPTPIETLINVNRVVDVPTIYTIVRHMDDLNARIDAGVAAFNIAGGKETANLVAEVRAAIDSKHPNFPIIASGGKTDEQITATIEAGANAVTFAAYGVTEATFHAKMEAYRK
;
A
#
# COMPACT_ATOMS: atom_id res chain seq x y z
N MET A 1 8.44 -11.92 -3.06
CA MET A 1 7.70 -11.85 -1.78
C MET A 1 7.83 -13.19 -1.10
N ASP A 2 7.87 -13.21 0.22
CA ASP A 2 8.05 -14.43 0.99
C ASP A 2 6.70 -15.10 1.26
N VAL A 3 6.44 -16.23 0.59
CA VAL A 3 5.18 -16.97 0.71
C VAL A 3 4.96 -17.56 2.11
N ALA A 4 6.04 -17.86 2.84
CA ALA A 4 5.92 -18.38 4.20
C ALA A 4 5.46 -17.27 5.16
N VAL A 5 5.99 -16.05 5.02
CA VAL A 5 5.51 -14.89 5.78
C VAL A 5 4.06 -14.59 5.45
N ILE A 6 3.72 -14.54 4.15
CA ILE A 6 2.35 -14.23 3.71
C ILE A 6 1.34 -15.23 4.30
N ALA A 7 1.64 -16.52 4.30
CA ALA A 7 0.72 -17.54 4.77
C ALA A 7 0.62 -17.66 6.30
N ASN A 8 1.53 -17.04 7.06
CA ASN A 8 1.66 -17.28 8.50
C ASN A 8 1.73 -16.00 9.36
N CYS A 9 1.65 -14.81 8.76
CA CYS A 9 1.53 -13.57 9.53
C CYS A 9 0.08 -13.32 9.97
N ASP A 10 -0.08 -12.46 10.96
CA ASP A 10 -1.35 -11.96 11.49
C ASP A 10 -1.72 -10.58 10.93
N ALA A 11 -1.13 -10.19 9.81
CA ALA A 11 -1.41 -8.91 9.16
C ALA A 11 -2.83 -8.89 8.58
N ASP A 12 -3.52 -7.74 8.69
CA ASP A 12 -4.90 -7.58 8.21
C ASP A 12 -5.03 -7.57 6.68
N ALA A 13 -3.94 -7.29 5.97
CA ALA A 13 -3.90 -7.24 4.50
C ALA A 13 -2.46 -7.40 3.96
N ILE A 14 -2.36 -7.74 2.68
CA ILE A 14 -1.09 -7.83 1.95
C ILE A 14 -1.00 -6.68 0.95
N LEU A 15 -0.03 -5.79 1.16
CA LEU A 15 0.32 -4.75 0.19
C LEU A 15 1.29 -5.31 -0.86
N ALA A 16 0.76 -5.73 -2.01
CA ALA A 16 1.52 -6.30 -3.13
C ALA A 16 2.00 -5.21 -4.10
N VAL A 17 2.93 -4.37 -3.64
CA VAL A 17 3.56 -3.32 -4.43
C VAL A 17 5.05 -3.61 -4.61
N TYR A 18 5.54 -3.58 -5.85
CA TYR A 18 6.92 -3.93 -6.19
C TYR A 18 7.43 -3.10 -7.40
N PRO A 19 8.76 -2.92 -7.56
CA PRO A 19 9.34 -1.97 -8.51
C PRO A 19 9.40 -2.47 -9.96
N TRP A 20 8.49 -3.36 -10.36
CA TRP A 20 8.38 -3.87 -11.73
C TRP A 20 7.01 -3.57 -12.30
N THR A 21 6.85 -3.75 -13.61
CA THR A 21 5.50 -3.72 -14.19
C THR A 21 4.66 -4.80 -13.50
N PRO A 22 3.44 -4.46 -13.03
CA PRO A 22 2.52 -5.41 -12.45
C PRO A 22 2.36 -6.64 -13.36
N ASN A 23 2.35 -7.81 -12.74
CA ASN A 23 2.37 -9.10 -13.44
C ASN A 23 1.35 -10.00 -12.76
N THR A 24 0.35 -10.42 -13.53
CA THR A 24 -0.76 -11.25 -13.06
C THR A 24 -0.27 -12.56 -12.43
N ARG A 25 0.85 -13.12 -12.87
CA ARG A 25 1.43 -14.33 -12.27
C ARG A 25 1.89 -14.12 -10.83
N ILE A 26 2.45 -12.95 -10.52
CA ILE A 26 2.88 -12.63 -9.15
C ILE A 26 1.65 -12.48 -8.27
N LEU A 27 0.64 -11.75 -8.76
CA LEU A 27 -0.62 -11.55 -8.02
C LEU A 27 -1.34 -12.89 -7.76
N GLN A 28 -1.46 -13.75 -8.77
CA GLN A 28 -2.05 -15.09 -8.61
C GLN A 28 -1.28 -15.96 -7.61
N ALA A 29 0.05 -15.89 -7.61
CA ALA A 29 0.86 -16.60 -6.63
C ALA A 29 0.60 -16.09 -5.20
N VAL A 30 0.48 -14.77 -5.01
CA VAL A 30 0.10 -14.17 -3.71
C VAL A 30 -1.32 -14.59 -3.33
N ALA A 31 -2.28 -14.51 -4.24
CA ALA A 31 -3.67 -14.90 -4.02
C ALA A 31 -3.84 -16.38 -3.65
N THR A 32 -2.95 -17.25 -4.11
CA THR A 32 -2.97 -18.68 -3.75
C THR A 32 -2.65 -18.93 -2.28
N VAL A 33 -1.82 -18.07 -1.66
CA VAL A 33 -1.34 -18.26 -0.27
C VAL A 33 -1.93 -17.28 0.72
N ALA A 34 -2.49 -16.16 0.24
CA ALA A 34 -3.10 -15.12 1.06
C ALA A 34 -4.41 -15.63 1.70
N ASN A 35 -4.52 -15.47 3.01
CA ASN A 35 -5.76 -15.67 3.78
C ASN A 35 -6.45 -14.34 4.14
N VAL A 36 -5.91 -13.21 3.67
CA VAL A 36 -6.36 -11.84 3.94
C VAL A 36 -6.42 -11.01 2.64
N PRO A 37 -7.12 -9.88 2.62
CA PRO A 37 -7.21 -9.03 1.44
C PRO A 37 -5.87 -8.60 0.85
N ILE A 38 -5.80 -8.48 -0.48
CA ILE A 38 -4.63 -8.07 -1.25
C ILE A 38 -4.86 -6.69 -1.85
N LEU A 39 -3.94 -5.77 -1.58
CA LEU A 39 -3.88 -4.43 -2.17
C LEU A 39 -2.79 -4.44 -3.25
N ALA A 40 -3.19 -4.48 -4.52
CA ALA A 40 -2.28 -4.73 -5.63
C ALA A 40 -1.77 -3.45 -6.29
N GLY A 41 -0.46 -3.31 -6.48
CA GLY A 41 0.11 -2.21 -7.26
C GLY A 41 -0.21 -2.35 -8.75
N ILE A 42 -0.82 -1.32 -9.35
CA ILE A 42 -1.25 -1.35 -10.77
C ILE A 42 -0.64 -0.26 -11.65
N GLY A 43 -0.04 0.77 -11.03
CA GLY A 43 0.51 1.90 -11.79
C GLY A 43 1.42 2.82 -10.97
N GLY A 44 2.09 3.72 -11.68
CA GLY A 44 3.13 4.59 -11.14
C GLY A 44 3.87 5.35 -12.22
N GLY A 45 5.15 5.66 -11.99
CA GLY A 45 5.98 6.44 -12.92
C GLY A 45 6.04 5.88 -14.35
N LEU A 46 6.10 4.55 -14.50
CA LEU A 46 6.27 3.87 -15.79
C LEU A 46 4.95 3.40 -16.44
N THR A 47 3.87 3.33 -15.65
CA THR A 47 2.59 2.73 -16.07
C THR A 47 1.45 3.67 -15.71
N LYS A 48 0.87 4.33 -16.72
CA LYS A 48 -0.13 5.41 -16.58
C LYS A 48 -1.25 5.26 -17.61
N GLY A 49 -2.30 6.05 -17.46
CA GLY A 49 -3.43 6.12 -18.39
C GLY A 49 -4.16 4.79 -18.55
N LEU A 50 -4.58 4.49 -19.79
CA LEU A 50 -5.35 3.28 -20.11
C LEU A 50 -4.64 1.99 -19.70
N ARG A 51 -3.30 1.94 -19.77
CA ARG A 51 -2.55 0.74 -19.36
C ARG A 51 -2.73 0.43 -17.87
N ALA A 52 -2.77 1.45 -17.02
CA ALA A 52 -3.02 1.26 -15.60
C ALA A 52 -4.46 0.77 -15.35
N ALA A 53 -5.45 1.30 -16.07
CA ALA A 53 -6.83 0.84 -15.98
C ALA A 53 -7.00 -0.63 -16.41
N THR A 54 -6.36 -1.04 -17.52
CA THR A 54 -6.34 -2.44 -17.97
C THR A 54 -5.70 -3.36 -16.93
N ILE A 55 -4.57 -2.97 -16.35
CA ILE A 55 -3.92 -3.75 -15.29
C ILE A 55 -4.80 -3.81 -14.04
N GLY A 56 -5.50 -2.71 -13.72
CA GLY A 56 -6.46 -2.64 -12.63
C GLY A 56 -7.56 -3.69 -12.75
N ALA A 57 -8.23 -3.75 -13.89
CA ALA A 57 -9.28 -4.74 -14.16
C ALA A 57 -8.76 -6.18 -14.01
N PHE A 58 -7.56 -6.46 -14.54
CA PHE A 58 -6.95 -7.78 -14.38
C PHE A 58 -6.56 -8.09 -12.93
N ALA A 59 -6.14 -7.08 -12.16
CA ALA A 59 -5.80 -7.27 -10.76
C ALA A 59 -7.05 -7.61 -9.93
N GLU A 60 -8.15 -6.90 -10.16
CA GLU A 60 -9.46 -7.18 -9.59
C GLU A 60 -9.95 -8.59 -9.93
N GLU A 61 -9.93 -8.98 -11.21
CA GLU A 61 -10.32 -10.33 -11.65
C GLU A 61 -9.42 -11.42 -11.03
N SER A 62 -8.15 -11.10 -10.77
CA SER A 62 -7.19 -11.99 -10.12
C SER A 62 -7.32 -12.02 -8.59
N GLY A 63 -8.34 -11.38 -8.01
CA GLY A 63 -8.67 -11.43 -6.59
C GLY A 63 -8.04 -10.33 -5.73
N ALA A 64 -7.61 -9.21 -6.30
CA ALA A 64 -7.24 -8.03 -5.51
C ALA A 64 -8.51 -7.33 -4.97
N GLN A 65 -8.51 -6.97 -3.68
CA GLN A 65 -9.62 -6.25 -3.04
C GLN A 65 -9.43 -4.74 -3.04
N ALA A 66 -8.26 -4.25 -3.46
CA ALA A 66 -8.01 -2.85 -3.78
C ALA A 66 -6.86 -2.74 -4.77
N VAL A 67 -6.81 -1.62 -5.49
CA VAL A 67 -5.72 -1.31 -6.41
C VAL A 67 -4.93 -0.09 -5.94
N VAL A 68 -3.61 -0.13 -6.12
CA VAL A 68 -2.68 0.89 -5.63
C VAL A 68 -1.99 1.57 -6.80
N LEU A 69 -2.14 2.89 -6.88
CA LEU A 69 -1.47 3.74 -7.85
C LEU A 69 -0.44 4.61 -7.14
N ASN A 70 0.79 4.57 -7.63
CA ASN A 70 1.87 5.30 -6.99
C ASN A 70 2.08 6.68 -7.61
N ALA A 71 2.53 7.66 -6.82
CA ALA A 71 3.10 8.87 -7.38
C ALA A 71 4.22 8.53 -8.40
N PRO A 72 4.37 9.30 -9.49
CA PRO A 72 3.64 10.51 -9.87
C PRO A 72 2.48 10.23 -10.85
N THR A 73 1.53 9.35 -10.50
CA THR A 73 0.36 9.09 -11.34
C THR A 73 -0.57 10.33 -11.40
N PRO A 74 -0.93 10.82 -12.60
CA PRO A 74 -1.78 12.00 -12.74
C PRO A 74 -3.26 11.69 -12.42
N ILE A 75 -4.03 12.72 -12.07
CA ILE A 75 -5.46 12.61 -11.73
C ILE A 75 -6.27 11.97 -12.85
N GLU A 76 -5.96 12.26 -14.11
CA GLU A 76 -6.63 11.63 -15.27
C GLU A 76 -6.52 10.10 -15.24
N THR A 77 -5.40 9.55 -14.79
CA THR A 77 -5.25 8.10 -14.65
C THR A 77 -6.11 7.55 -13.52
N LEU A 78 -6.25 8.28 -12.41
CA LEU A 78 -7.15 7.89 -11.31
C LEU A 78 -8.60 7.80 -11.81
N ILE A 79 -9.05 8.81 -12.54
CA ILE A 79 -10.40 8.85 -13.12
C ILE A 79 -10.61 7.68 -14.08
N ASN A 80 -9.63 7.39 -14.94
CA ASN A 80 -9.72 6.28 -15.89
C ASN A 80 -9.75 4.90 -15.19
N VAL A 81 -9.00 4.73 -14.11
CA VAL A 81 -9.00 3.49 -13.32
C VAL A 81 -10.35 3.33 -12.60
N ASN A 82 -10.83 4.36 -11.92
CA ASN A 82 -12.11 4.33 -11.20
C ASN A 82 -13.35 4.19 -12.10
N ARG A 83 -13.19 4.31 -13.44
CA ARG A 83 -14.26 4.02 -14.41
C ARG A 83 -14.34 2.55 -14.82
N VAL A 84 -13.28 1.79 -14.56
CA VAL A 84 -13.08 0.43 -15.09
C VAL A 84 -12.98 -0.60 -13.97
N VAL A 85 -12.48 -0.20 -12.80
CA VAL A 85 -12.25 -1.05 -11.63
C VAL A 85 -13.30 -0.74 -10.57
N ASP A 86 -13.98 -1.76 -10.04
CA ASP A 86 -15.00 -1.58 -9.00
C ASP A 86 -14.41 -1.59 -7.59
N VAL A 87 -13.25 -2.25 -7.38
CA VAL A 87 -12.54 -2.23 -6.09
C VAL A 87 -11.93 -0.87 -5.76
N PRO A 88 -11.78 -0.52 -4.46
CA PRO A 88 -11.23 0.77 -4.04
C PRO A 88 -9.84 1.09 -4.61
N THR A 89 -9.65 2.35 -5.02
CA THR A 89 -8.36 2.87 -5.45
C THR A 89 -7.63 3.55 -4.30
N ILE A 90 -6.39 3.11 -4.04
CA ILE A 90 -5.45 3.68 -3.07
C ILE A 90 -4.37 4.46 -3.83
N TYR A 91 -4.04 5.66 -3.36
CA TYR A 91 -2.99 6.47 -3.97
C TYR A 91 -1.78 6.63 -3.05
N THR A 92 -0.59 6.29 -3.55
CA THR A 92 0.65 6.43 -2.78
C THR A 92 1.25 7.83 -2.88
N ILE A 93 1.43 8.47 -1.74
CA ILE A 93 2.10 9.76 -1.56
C ILE A 93 3.52 9.51 -1.02
N VAL A 94 4.52 10.13 -1.66
CA VAL A 94 5.95 9.94 -1.31
C VAL A 94 6.62 11.22 -0.84
N ARG A 95 5.93 12.36 -0.92
CA ARG A 95 6.38 13.71 -0.54
C ARG A 95 5.19 14.65 -0.45
N HIS A 96 5.42 15.87 0.03
CA HIS A 96 4.47 16.98 0.01
C HIS A 96 3.71 17.08 -1.32
N MET A 97 2.40 17.36 -1.22
CA MET A 97 1.48 17.36 -2.33
C MET A 97 0.31 18.30 -2.06
N ASP A 98 0.09 19.27 -2.95
CA ASP A 98 -0.96 20.29 -2.78
C ASP A 98 -2.36 19.80 -3.21
N ASP A 99 -2.42 18.84 -4.14
CA ASP A 99 -3.66 18.42 -4.83
C ASP A 99 -4.42 17.28 -4.13
N LEU A 100 -4.27 17.11 -2.80
CA LEU A 100 -4.85 16.01 -2.04
C LEU A 100 -6.37 15.90 -2.19
N ASN A 101 -7.10 16.99 -1.97
CA ASN A 101 -8.56 17.01 -2.09
C ASN A 101 -9.01 16.67 -3.52
N ALA A 102 -8.30 17.14 -4.53
CA ALA A 102 -8.62 16.83 -5.93
C ALA A 102 -8.47 15.33 -6.25
N ARG A 103 -7.59 14.61 -5.54
CA ARG A 103 -7.45 13.16 -5.66
C ARG A 103 -8.58 12.41 -4.96
N ILE A 104 -9.02 12.89 -3.80
CA ILE A 104 -10.19 12.37 -3.10
C ILE A 104 -11.43 12.53 -4.00
N ASP A 105 -11.64 13.73 -4.57
CA ASP A 105 -12.72 14.03 -5.51
C ASP A 105 -12.66 13.18 -6.80
N ALA A 106 -11.46 12.74 -7.19
CA ALA A 106 -11.25 11.82 -8.32
C ALA A 106 -11.55 10.35 -7.97
N GLY A 107 -12.00 10.05 -6.74
CA GLY A 107 -12.41 8.73 -6.28
C GLY A 107 -11.29 7.93 -5.60
N VAL A 108 -10.25 8.58 -5.07
CA VAL A 108 -9.29 7.88 -4.19
C VAL A 108 -9.98 7.57 -2.86
N ALA A 109 -9.96 6.30 -2.47
CA ALA A 109 -10.60 5.81 -1.25
C ALA A 109 -9.68 5.84 -0.02
N ALA A 110 -8.35 5.81 -0.23
CA ALA A 110 -7.36 5.90 0.83
C ALA A 110 -6.02 6.44 0.29
N PHE A 111 -5.22 7.03 1.19
CA PHE A 111 -3.83 7.34 0.89
C PHE A 111 -2.89 6.29 1.48
N ASN A 112 -1.84 5.95 0.74
CA ASN A 112 -0.70 5.19 1.23
C ASN A 112 0.51 6.12 1.32
N ILE A 113 1.09 6.33 2.49
CA ILE A 113 2.19 7.27 2.69
C ILE A 113 3.51 6.51 2.83
N ALA A 114 4.40 6.76 1.86
CA ALA A 114 5.71 6.11 1.76
C ALA A 114 6.83 7.16 1.68
N GLY A 115 6.93 8.01 2.70
CA GLY A 115 7.90 9.11 2.80
C GLY A 115 9.30 8.71 3.30
N GLY A 116 9.56 7.41 3.50
CA GLY A 116 10.81 6.92 4.06
C GLY A 116 10.98 7.38 5.52
N LYS A 117 12.10 8.07 5.81
CA LYS A 117 12.37 8.61 7.17
C LYS A 117 11.36 9.68 7.58
N GLU A 118 10.78 10.39 6.62
CA GLU A 118 9.82 11.48 6.86
C GLU A 118 8.36 10.99 6.90
N THR A 119 8.12 9.67 6.97
CA THR A 119 6.76 9.13 6.85
C THR A 119 5.82 9.69 7.91
N ALA A 120 6.22 9.72 9.19
CA ALA A 120 5.38 10.28 10.27
C ALA A 120 5.08 11.78 10.04
N ASN A 121 6.08 12.57 9.66
CA ASN A 121 5.89 14.00 9.35
C ASN A 121 4.90 14.20 8.19
N LEU A 122 5.04 13.41 7.13
CA LEU A 122 4.16 13.47 5.96
C LEU A 122 2.74 12.99 6.27
N VAL A 123 2.57 12.01 7.17
CA VAL A 123 1.24 11.60 7.67
C VAL A 123 0.55 12.76 8.38
N ALA A 124 1.24 13.42 9.32
CA ALA A 124 0.68 14.54 10.06
C ALA A 124 0.32 15.71 9.14
N GLU A 125 1.17 16.02 8.17
CA GLU A 125 0.94 17.05 7.16
C GLU A 125 -0.29 16.73 6.29
N VAL A 126 -0.36 15.52 5.72
CA VAL A 126 -1.49 15.08 4.89
C VAL A 126 -2.78 15.07 5.70
N ARG A 127 -2.75 14.57 6.94
CA ARG A 127 -3.90 14.56 7.85
C ARG A 127 -4.40 15.99 8.08
N ALA A 128 -3.53 16.90 8.51
CA ALA A 128 -3.90 18.30 8.76
C ALA A 128 -4.48 19.00 7.50
N ALA A 129 -3.95 18.68 6.32
CA ALA A 129 -4.40 19.29 5.06
C ALA A 129 -5.81 18.84 4.63
N ILE A 130 -6.24 17.62 4.98
CA ILE A 130 -7.54 17.08 4.58
C ILE A 130 -8.58 17.04 5.70
N ASP A 131 -8.17 17.17 6.97
CA ASP A 131 -9.03 16.97 8.15
C ASP A 131 -10.30 17.83 8.13
N SER A 132 -10.18 19.09 7.70
CA SER A 132 -11.32 20.02 7.63
C SER A 132 -12.47 19.56 6.73
N LYS A 133 -12.18 18.72 5.71
CA LYS A 133 -13.17 18.21 4.75
C LYS A 133 -13.40 16.70 4.89
N HIS A 134 -12.37 15.96 5.29
CA HIS A 134 -12.34 14.51 5.31
C HIS A 134 -11.65 14.00 6.60
N PRO A 135 -12.23 14.29 7.79
CA PRO A 135 -11.57 14.01 9.08
C PRO A 135 -11.24 12.52 9.29
N ASN A 136 -12.07 11.63 8.74
CA ASN A 136 -11.90 10.18 8.84
C ASN A 136 -11.34 9.54 7.56
N PHE A 137 -10.68 10.32 6.69
CA PHE A 137 -10.13 9.76 5.45
C PHE A 137 -9.06 8.69 5.77
N PRO A 138 -9.13 7.49 5.17
CA PRO A 138 -8.19 6.42 5.50
C PRO A 138 -6.75 6.74 5.05
N ILE A 139 -5.81 6.61 5.98
CA ILE A 139 -4.37 6.73 5.73
C ILE A 139 -3.67 5.43 6.14
N ILE A 140 -3.04 4.79 5.19
CA ILE A 140 -2.07 3.71 5.37
C ILE A 140 -0.68 4.33 5.29
N ALA A 141 0.28 3.92 6.11
CA ALA A 141 1.63 4.49 6.06
C ALA A 141 2.74 3.48 6.35
N SER A 142 3.94 3.70 5.83
CA SER A 142 5.12 2.88 6.14
C SER A 142 5.59 3.10 7.58
N GLY A 143 5.68 2.02 8.37
CA GLY A 143 6.08 2.08 9.79
C GLY A 143 7.58 2.14 10.05
N GLY A 144 8.41 1.97 9.03
CA GLY A 144 9.86 1.90 9.21
C GLY A 144 10.33 0.53 9.69
N LYS A 145 11.37 0.50 10.54
CA LYS A 145 12.05 -0.72 10.99
C LYS A 145 12.05 -0.91 12.51
N THR A 146 11.61 0.08 13.28
CA THR A 146 11.63 0.02 14.75
C THR A 146 10.27 0.38 15.33
N ASP A 147 10.01 -0.07 16.55
CA ASP A 147 8.74 0.17 17.25
C ASP A 147 8.50 1.66 17.49
N GLU A 148 9.56 2.45 17.69
CA GLU A 148 9.45 3.91 17.82
C GLU A 148 8.99 4.56 16.51
N GLN A 149 9.48 4.08 15.36
CA GLN A 149 9.05 4.59 14.05
C GLN A 149 7.61 4.21 13.75
N ILE A 150 7.20 3.00 14.12
CA ILE A 150 5.82 2.52 13.99
C ILE A 150 4.91 3.37 14.86
N THR A 151 5.27 3.56 16.13
CA THR A 151 4.51 4.37 17.09
C THR A 151 4.36 5.80 16.61
N ALA A 152 5.44 6.44 16.17
CA ALA A 152 5.40 7.79 15.62
C ALA A 152 4.48 7.91 14.38
N THR A 153 4.43 6.87 13.54
CA THR A 153 3.55 6.84 12.37
C THR A 153 2.07 6.74 12.77
N ILE A 154 1.76 5.95 13.80
CA ILE A 154 0.40 5.84 14.36
C ILE A 154 -0.02 7.17 15.00
N GLU A 155 0.83 7.74 15.86
CA GLU A 155 0.57 9.01 16.55
C GLU A 155 0.40 10.19 15.59
N ALA A 156 1.07 10.15 14.43
CA ALA A 156 0.88 11.15 13.38
C ALA A 156 -0.51 11.10 12.72
N GLY A 157 -1.28 10.03 12.93
CA GLY A 157 -2.65 9.90 12.43
C GLY A 157 -2.84 8.87 11.30
N ALA A 158 -1.93 7.91 11.16
CA ALA A 158 -2.13 6.76 10.27
C ALA A 158 -3.18 5.80 10.86
N ASN A 159 -4.10 5.31 10.04
CA ASN A 159 -5.11 4.32 10.42
C ASN A 159 -4.58 2.89 10.32
N ALA A 160 -3.60 2.65 9.46
CA ALA A 160 -2.91 1.38 9.31
C ALA A 160 -1.42 1.59 9.01
N VAL A 161 -0.60 0.64 9.46
CA VAL A 161 0.85 0.66 9.25
C VAL A 161 1.26 -0.50 8.35
N THR A 162 2.18 -0.23 7.43
CA THR A 162 2.79 -1.23 6.56
C THR A 162 4.23 -1.45 6.99
N PHE A 163 4.65 -2.71 6.98
CA PHE A 163 6.04 -3.10 7.20
C PHE A 163 6.50 -4.01 6.06
N ALA A 164 7.80 -4.02 5.81
CA ALA A 164 8.36 -4.86 4.75
C ALA A 164 8.61 -6.28 5.25
N ALA A 165 8.08 -7.28 4.55
CA ALA A 165 8.30 -8.70 4.88
C ALA A 165 9.72 -9.22 4.57
N TYR A 166 10.63 -8.39 4.04
CA TYR A 166 11.97 -8.81 3.64
C TYR A 166 12.80 -9.25 4.85
N GLY A 167 13.38 -10.45 4.79
CA GLY A 167 14.25 -11.00 5.84
C GLY A 167 13.49 -11.51 7.08
N VAL A 168 12.16 -11.40 7.13
CA VAL A 168 11.37 -11.84 8.30
C VAL A 168 11.48 -13.35 8.52
N THR A 169 11.40 -14.17 7.47
CA THR A 169 11.58 -15.63 7.60
C THR A 169 12.97 -15.99 8.11
N GLU A 170 14.01 -15.39 7.52
CA GLU A 170 15.40 -15.62 7.93
C GLU A 170 15.60 -15.26 9.41
N ALA A 171 15.20 -14.06 9.81
CA ALA A 171 15.28 -13.60 11.20
C ALA A 171 14.51 -14.52 12.17
N THR A 172 13.30 -14.94 11.78
CA THR A 172 12.46 -15.84 12.58
C THR A 172 13.12 -17.22 12.74
N PHE A 173 13.71 -17.75 11.66
CA PHE A 173 14.39 -19.03 11.69
C PHE A 173 15.63 -18.98 12.59
N HIS A 174 16.44 -17.92 12.49
CA HIS A 174 17.60 -17.71 13.36
C HIS A 174 17.20 -17.68 14.84
N ALA A 175 16.16 -16.92 15.20
CA ALA A 175 15.68 -16.82 16.58
C ALA A 175 15.21 -18.18 17.14
N LYS A 176 14.48 -18.97 16.35
CA LYS A 176 14.05 -20.33 16.76
C LYS A 176 15.24 -21.26 16.99
N MET A 177 16.23 -21.23 16.10
CA MET A 177 17.42 -22.09 16.21
C MET A 177 18.30 -21.72 17.39
N GLU A 178 18.40 -20.45 17.77
CA GLU A 178 19.09 -20.03 19.00
C GLU A 178 18.40 -20.56 20.25
N ALA A 179 17.07 -20.56 20.29
CA ALA A 179 16.31 -21.14 21.39
C ALA A 179 16.54 -22.66 21.53
N TYR A 180 16.64 -23.39 20.42
CA TYR A 180 16.91 -24.84 20.43
C TYR A 180 18.33 -25.23 20.84
N ARG A 181 19.28 -24.29 20.78
CA ARG A 181 20.69 -24.52 21.17
C ARG A 181 20.94 -24.27 22.66
N LYS A 182 19.96 -23.76 23.39
CA LYS A 182 19.99 -23.60 24.85
C LYS A 182 19.50 -24.87 25.52
#